data_AF-A0A9W4WNB8-F1
#
_entry.id   AF-A0A9W4WNB8-F1
#
_cell.length_a   1.000
_cell.length_b   1.000
_cell.length_c   1.000
_cell.angle_alpha   90.00
_cell.angle_beta   90.00
_cell.angle_gamma   90.00
#
_symmetry.space_group_name_H-M   'P 1'
#
loop_
_entity.id
_entity.type
_entity.pdbx_description
1 polymer ?
#
loop_
_entity_poly.entity_id
_entity_poly.type
_entity_poly.pdbx_seq_one_letter_code
_entity_poly.pdbx_strand_id
1 'polypeptide(L)'
;MAPGILVDEPVEVSSSGPWKGKNDDAPRDIFPDGIRTSGQHNPLYDVLRPYVEFPKEITGRTVWHKEEFENSPEKWTHRFTPEEVEELGRTSDEFIASGTPLTGISKSNFPLPKLSKALTDLREDIINGKGFILFKGFPAQEWGPHKTAVGYMGLGTYLGYFVSQNGRGHVLGHVKDVGDDPTQIDRVRIYRTTRA
;
A
#
# COMPACT_ATOMS: atom_id res chain seq x y z
N MET A 1 -4.00 0.82 3.32
CA MET A 1 -4.98 1.44 4.24
C MET A 1 -5.77 2.48 3.46
N ALA A 2 -7.02 2.18 3.10
CA ALA A 2 -7.87 3.13 2.38
C ALA A 2 -8.78 3.87 3.39
N PRO A 3 -8.95 5.21 3.28
CA PRO A 3 -9.95 5.93 4.06
C PRO A 3 -11.36 5.57 3.55
N GLY A 4 -12.27 5.21 4.45
CA GLY A 4 -13.65 4.87 4.10
C GLY A 4 -14.65 5.51 5.06
N ILE A 5 -15.73 6.06 4.51
CA ILE A 5 -16.93 6.50 5.24
C ILE A 5 -17.62 5.27 5.87
N LEU A 6 -18.34 5.48 6.96
CA LEU A 6 -19.19 4.49 7.64
C LEU A 6 -20.16 3.86 6.64
N VAL A 7 -19.85 2.66 6.17
CA VAL A 7 -20.72 1.81 5.34
C VAL A 7 -20.71 0.41 5.93
N ASP A 8 -21.89 -0.21 5.95
CA ASP A 8 -22.13 -1.60 6.35
C ASP A 8 -21.21 -2.59 5.61
N GLU A 9 -21.03 -3.76 6.24
CA GLU A 9 -20.06 -4.78 5.81
C GLU A 9 -20.15 -5.09 4.30
N PRO A 10 -19.01 -5.15 3.59
CA PRO A 10 -19.03 -5.62 2.21
C PRO A 10 -19.46 -7.08 2.20
N VAL A 11 -20.36 -7.41 1.29
CA VAL A 11 -20.81 -8.77 0.98
C VAL A 11 -19.58 -9.69 0.93
N GLU A 12 -19.59 -10.75 1.74
CA GLU A 12 -18.57 -11.79 1.71
C GLU A 12 -18.35 -12.24 0.27
N VAL A 13 -17.22 -11.82 -0.32
CA VAL A 13 -16.73 -12.46 -1.54
C VAL A 13 -16.51 -13.90 -1.15
N SER A 14 -17.25 -14.81 -1.77
CA SER A 14 -17.18 -16.26 -1.60
C SER A 14 -15.72 -16.68 -1.43
N SER A 15 -15.30 -16.78 -0.17
CA SER A 15 -13.98 -17.28 0.14
C SER A 15 -14.09 -18.78 -0.05
N SER A 16 -13.34 -19.30 -1.02
CA SER A 16 -12.97 -20.72 -0.97
C SER A 16 -12.53 -20.99 0.47
N GLY A 17 -13.15 -21.98 1.10
CA GLY A 17 -12.96 -22.25 2.54
C GLY A 17 -11.48 -22.30 2.94
N PRO A 18 -11.18 -22.14 4.25
CA PRO A 18 -9.81 -21.99 4.72
C PRO A 18 -8.89 -23.05 4.14
N TRP A 19 -7.77 -22.61 3.58
CA TRP A 19 -6.73 -23.48 3.03
C TRP A 19 -6.38 -24.56 4.06
N LYS A 20 -6.58 -25.83 3.68
CA LYS A 20 -6.38 -26.99 4.56
C LYS A 20 -4.99 -27.63 4.42
N GLY A 21 -4.17 -27.18 3.46
CA GLY A 21 -2.80 -27.65 3.27
C GLY A 21 -1.81 -26.97 4.23
N LYS A 22 -0.57 -27.46 4.28
CA LYS A 22 0.48 -26.70 4.96
C LYS A 22 0.87 -25.47 4.12
N ASN A 23 1.48 -24.45 4.73
CA ASN A 23 1.83 -23.21 4.03
C ASN A 23 2.86 -23.45 2.90
N ASP A 24 3.71 -24.45 3.04
CA ASP A 24 4.70 -24.90 2.06
C ASP A 24 4.10 -25.61 0.84
N ASP A 25 2.86 -26.10 0.96
CA ASP A 25 2.08 -26.77 -0.10
C ASP A 25 1.23 -25.80 -0.95
N ALA A 26 1.28 -24.49 -0.65
CA ALA A 26 0.50 -23.50 -1.40
C ALA A 26 0.89 -23.51 -2.90
N PRO A 27 -0.07 -23.45 -3.84
CA PRO A 27 0.22 -23.40 -5.27
C PRO A 27 1.15 -22.22 -5.57
N ARG A 28 2.27 -22.47 -6.25
CA ARG A 28 3.33 -21.47 -6.48
C ARG A 28 3.13 -20.67 -7.76
N ASP A 29 2.30 -21.21 -8.65
CA ASP A 29 1.88 -20.71 -9.95
C ASP A 29 0.86 -19.57 -9.87
N ILE A 30 0.23 -19.36 -8.70
CA ILE A 30 -0.66 -18.21 -8.45
C ILE A 30 0.07 -16.87 -8.46
N PHE A 31 1.40 -16.89 -8.36
CA PHE A 31 2.23 -15.69 -8.47
C PHE A 31 2.94 -15.70 -9.83
N PRO A 32 2.43 -14.96 -10.83
CA PRO A 32 3.01 -14.94 -12.18
C PRO A 32 4.47 -14.46 -12.21
N ASP A 33 4.90 -13.73 -11.18
CA ASP A 33 6.28 -13.25 -10.97
C ASP A 33 7.08 -14.12 -9.96
N GLY A 34 6.60 -15.32 -9.60
CA GLY A 34 7.17 -16.20 -8.58
C GLY A 34 6.79 -15.85 -7.13
N ILE A 35 7.04 -16.79 -6.20
CA ILE A 35 6.76 -16.56 -4.77
C ILE A 35 7.73 -15.52 -4.23
N ARG A 36 7.18 -14.35 -3.86
CA ARG A 36 7.90 -13.32 -3.11
C ARG A 36 7.69 -13.57 -1.62
N THR A 37 8.49 -14.46 -1.03
CA THR A 37 8.55 -14.54 0.43
C THR A 37 9.45 -13.43 0.95
N SER A 38 9.23 -12.99 2.19
CA SER A 38 10.26 -12.28 2.96
C SER A 38 11.38 -13.24 3.42
N GLY A 39 11.62 -14.32 2.66
CA GLY A 39 12.46 -15.44 3.04
C GLY A 39 13.82 -14.93 3.49
N GLN A 40 14.25 -15.36 4.67
CA GLN A 40 15.63 -15.17 5.08
C GLN A 40 16.50 -16.01 4.15
N HIS A 41 17.10 -15.35 3.16
CA HIS A 41 18.21 -15.91 2.44
C HIS A 41 19.43 -15.94 3.37
N ASN A 42 20.31 -16.92 3.19
CA ASN A 42 21.63 -16.86 3.80
C ASN A 42 22.28 -15.53 3.43
N PRO A 43 23.06 -14.92 4.34
CA PRO A 43 23.83 -13.74 4.00
C PRO A 43 24.66 -13.99 2.74
N LEU A 44 24.76 -12.98 1.88
CA LEU A 44 25.75 -13.00 0.80
C LEU A 44 27.12 -12.85 1.47
N TYR A 45 27.79 -13.96 1.75
CA TYR A 45 29.03 -13.96 2.53
C TYR A 45 30.12 -13.06 1.91
N ASP A 46 30.14 -12.93 0.58
CA ASP A 46 31.08 -12.10 -0.16
C ASP A 46 30.86 -10.58 0.01
N VAL A 47 29.71 -10.15 0.55
CA VAL A 47 29.42 -8.72 0.82
C VAL A 47 29.51 -8.37 2.31
N LEU A 48 29.84 -9.33 3.17
CA LEU A 48 29.99 -9.08 4.61
C LEU A 48 31.20 -8.17 4.86
N ARG A 49 30.97 -7.11 5.63
CA ARG A 49 32.00 -6.17 6.07
C ARG A 49 32.13 -6.26 7.59
N PRO A 50 33.35 -6.17 8.15
CA PRO A 50 33.54 -5.98 9.58
C PRO A 50 32.80 -4.74 10.08
N TYR A 51 32.22 -4.79 11.27
CA TYR A 51 31.50 -3.65 11.87
C TYR A 51 32.37 -2.38 11.95
N VAL A 52 33.69 -2.55 12.12
CA VAL A 52 34.63 -1.41 12.17
C VAL A 52 34.65 -0.60 10.87
N GLU A 53 34.35 -1.22 9.72
CA GLU A 53 34.28 -0.59 8.39
C GLU A 53 32.93 0.08 8.11
N PHE A 54 31.91 -0.13 8.95
CA PHE A 54 30.61 0.49 8.73
C PHE A 54 30.70 2.02 8.86
N PRO A 55 29.93 2.79 8.06
CA PRO A 55 29.89 4.25 8.16
C PRO A 55 29.61 4.70 9.60
N LYS A 56 30.36 5.71 10.07
CA LYS A 56 30.14 6.30 11.39
C LYS A 56 29.00 7.31 11.40
N GLU A 57 28.64 7.81 10.22
CA GLU A 57 27.58 8.78 10.01
C GLU A 57 26.73 8.31 8.84
N ILE A 58 25.41 8.54 8.93
CA ILE A 58 24.49 8.34 7.81
C ILE A 58 24.46 9.67 7.06
N THR A 59 24.59 9.60 5.73
CA THR A 59 24.57 10.78 4.85
C THR A 59 23.64 10.53 3.66
N GLY A 60 23.28 11.60 2.95
CA GLY A 60 22.47 11.54 1.73
C GLY A 60 21.05 12.08 1.91
N ARG A 61 20.25 11.98 0.85
CA ARG A 61 18.89 12.57 0.75
C ARG A 61 17.88 11.99 1.74
N THR A 62 18.17 10.84 2.33
CA THR A 62 17.35 10.17 3.33
C THR A 62 17.57 10.75 4.73
N VAL A 63 18.63 11.55 4.93
CA VAL A 63 18.95 12.19 6.20
C VAL A 63 18.47 13.62 6.15
N TRP A 64 17.41 13.91 6.91
CA TRP A 64 16.80 15.22 6.95
C TRP A 64 16.33 15.58 8.36
N HIS A 65 16.19 16.88 8.60
CA HIS A 65 15.60 17.44 9.81
C HIS A 65 14.22 18.06 9.54
N LYS A 66 13.41 18.19 10.60
CA LYS A 66 12.03 18.69 10.53
C LYS A 66 11.95 20.05 9.83
N GLU A 67 12.92 20.91 10.10
CA GLU A 67 12.99 22.29 9.63
C GLU A 67 13.06 22.39 8.11
N GLU A 68 13.52 21.34 7.42
CA GLU A 68 13.61 21.30 5.95
C GLU A 68 12.24 21.17 5.26
N PHE A 69 11.23 20.69 5.99
CA PHE A 69 9.89 20.36 5.48
C PHE A 69 8.75 21.11 6.16
N GLU A 70 8.92 21.56 7.41
CA GLU A 70 7.86 22.21 8.19
C GLU A 70 7.26 23.41 7.48
N ASN A 71 8.11 24.24 6.87
CA ASN A 71 7.69 25.45 6.15
C ASN A 71 7.63 25.26 4.62
N SER A 72 7.68 24.01 4.15
CA SER A 72 7.74 23.67 2.71
C SER A 72 6.84 22.47 2.36
N PRO A 73 5.51 22.58 2.58
CA PRO A 73 4.56 21.50 2.32
C PRO A 73 4.56 20.99 0.88
N GLU A 74 4.90 21.84 -0.09
CA GLU A 74 5.03 21.50 -1.51
C GLU A 74 6.10 20.43 -1.79
N LYS A 75 7.11 20.30 -0.92
CA LYS A 75 8.15 19.28 -1.07
C LYS A 75 7.64 17.87 -0.78
N TRP A 76 6.57 17.74 0.00
CA TRP A 76 6.08 16.45 0.50
C TRP A 76 4.58 16.25 0.32
N THR A 77 3.91 17.13 -0.43
CA THR A 77 2.50 17.01 -0.76
C THR A 77 2.32 16.86 -2.27
N HIS A 78 1.65 15.79 -2.70
CA HIS A 78 1.09 15.68 -4.04
C HIS A 78 -0.41 15.93 -3.96
N ARG A 79 -0.88 17.03 -4.54
CA ARG A 79 -2.31 17.31 -4.68
C ARG A 79 -2.77 16.82 -6.04
N PHE A 80 -3.74 15.91 -6.05
CA PHE A 80 -4.33 15.45 -7.30
C PHE A 80 -4.98 16.61 -8.04
N THR A 81 -4.63 16.72 -9.31
CA THR A 81 -5.28 17.59 -10.28
C THR A 81 -6.62 17.01 -10.73
N PRO A 82 -7.56 17.82 -11.24
CA PRO A 82 -8.81 17.31 -11.81
C PRO A 82 -8.59 16.24 -12.87
N GLU A 83 -7.55 16.39 -13.71
CA GLU A 83 -7.21 15.45 -14.77
C GLU A 83 -6.69 14.11 -14.24
N GLU A 84 -5.93 14.13 -13.15
CA GLU A 84 -5.48 12.91 -12.46
C GLU A 84 -6.64 12.20 -11.74
N VAL A 85 -7.57 12.96 -11.14
CA VAL A 85 -8.79 12.42 -10.54
C VAL A 85 -9.68 11.77 -11.59
N GLU A 86 -9.87 12.42 -12.73
CA GLU A 86 -10.64 11.88 -13.86
C GLU A 86 -9.97 10.61 -14.41
N GLU A 87 -8.65 10.63 -14.64
CA GLU A 87 -7.91 9.45 -15.10
C GLU A 87 -8.04 8.28 -14.12
N LEU A 88 -7.82 8.53 -12.82
CA LEU A 88 -7.93 7.51 -11.78
C LEU A 88 -9.36 6.97 -11.67
N GLY A 89 -10.36 7.85 -11.78
CA GLY A 89 -11.77 7.49 -11.73
C GLY A 89 -12.19 6.61 -12.89
N ARG A 90 -11.87 7.01 -14.12
CA ARG A 90 -12.15 6.23 -15.35
C ARG A 90 -11.47 4.87 -15.31
N THR A 91 -10.19 4.84 -14.95
CA THR A 91 -9.41 3.58 -14.89
C THR A 91 -9.97 2.64 -13.81
N SER A 92 -10.46 3.20 -12.69
CA SER A 92 -11.14 2.42 -11.65
C SER A 92 -12.44 1.80 -12.17
N ASP A 93 -13.25 2.55 -12.92
CA ASP A 93 -14.49 2.02 -13.51
C ASP A 93 -14.22 0.94 -14.56
N GLU A 94 -13.20 1.15 -15.41
CA GLU A 94 -12.75 0.16 -16.40
C GLU A 94 -12.27 -1.14 -15.75
N PHE A 95 -11.49 -1.03 -14.66
CA PHE A 95 -11.05 -2.19 -13.91
C PHE A 95 -12.23 -2.95 -13.28
N ILE A 96 -13.18 -2.24 -12.67
CA ILE A 96 -14.40 -2.85 -12.12
C ILE A 96 -15.20 -3.57 -13.22
N ALA A 97 -15.37 -2.92 -14.38
CA ALA A 97 -16.10 -3.48 -15.51
C ALA A 97 -15.41 -4.71 -16.11
N SER A 98 -14.07 -4.84 -15.97
CA SER A 98 -13.32 -6.00 -16.43
C SER A 98 -13.68 -7.29 -15.69
N GLY A 99 -14.28 -7.19 -14.50
CA GLY A 99 -14.56 -8.34 -13.63
C GLY A 99 -13.32 -8.98 -13.01
N THR A 100 -12.12 -8.42 -13.24
CA THR A 100 -10.89 -8.89 -12.60
C THR A 100 -11.01 -8.74 -11.08
N PRO A 101 -10.74 -9.79 -10.28
CA PRO A 101 -10.73 -9.66 -8.83
C PRO A 101 -9.75 -8.56 -8.38
N LEU A 102 -10.11 -7.82 -7.33
CA LEU A 102 -9.27 -6.75 -6.79
C LEU A 102 -7.86 -7.21 -6.39
N THR A 103 -7.71 -8.48 -5.98
CA THR A 103 -6.40 -9.09 -5.68
C THR A 103 -5.52 -9.29 -6.91
N GLY A 104 -6.09 -9.30 -8.12
CA GLY A 104 -5.39 -9.38 -9.40
C GLY A 104 -5.05 -8.01 -10.02
N ILE A 105 -5.26 -6.92 -9.29
CA ILE A 105 -4.87 -5.58 -9.75
C ILE A 105 -3.35 -5.46 -9.85
N SER A 106 -2.88 -4.88 -10.95
CA SER A 106 -1.47 -4.74 -11.29
C SER A 106 -1.26 -3.48 -12.14
N LYS A 107 -0.01 -3.06 -12.27
CA LYS A 107 0.33 -1.90 -13.10
C LYS A 107 -0.08 -2.09 -14.57
N SER A 108 -0.09 -3.33 -15.08
CA SER A 108 -0.41 -3.64 -16.48
C SER A 108 -1.91 -3.59 -16.79
N ASN A 109 -2.76 -3.99 -15.84
CA ASN A 109 -4.22 -3.94 -15.99
C ASN A 109 -4.88 -2.73 -15.29
N PHE A 110 -4.08 -1.81 -14.75
CA PHE A 110 -4.51 -0.53 -14.20
C PHE A 110 -3.63 0.63 -14.76
N PRO A 111 -3.73 0.95 -16.06
CA PRO A 111 -2.86 1.93 -16.69
C PRO A 111 -3.23 3.37 -16.33
N LEU A 112 -2.26 4.16 -15.86
CA LEU A 112 -2.38 5.57 -15.52
C LEU A 112 -1.38 6.39 -16.35
N PRO A 113 -1.58 6.55 -17.67
CA PRO A 113 -0.56 7.13 -18.56
C PRO A 113 -0.10 8.53 -18.15
N LYS A 114 -0.98 9.39 -17.61
CA LYS A 114 -0.61 10.74 -17.14
C LYS A 114 0.03 10.69 -15.76
N LEU A 115 -0.63 10.02 -14.79
CA LEU A 115 -0.20 10.00 -13.39
C LEU A 115 1.02 9.09 -13.15
N SER A 116 1.28 8.09 -13.99
CA SER A 116 2.36 7.11 -13.82
C SER A 116 3.76 7.72 -13.71
N LYS A 117 4.03 8.82 -14.43
CA LYS A 117 5.31 9.53 -14.34
C LYS A 117 5.49 10.09 -12.93
N ALA A 118 4.50 10.84 -12.44
CA ALA A 118 4.52 11.41 -11.09
C ALA A 118 4.66 10.31 -10.03
N LEU A 119 3.96 9.18 -10.17
CA LEU A 119 4.07 8.06 -9.23
C LEU A 119 5.46 7.39 -9.26
N THR A 120 6.11 7.35 -10.41
CA THR A 120 7.47 6.80 -10.54
C THR A 120 8.48 7.71 -9.85
N ASP A 121 8.38 9.02 -10.07
CA ASP A 121 9.23 10.02 -9.41
C ASP A 121 9.01 10.03 -7.89
N LEU A 122 7.74 9.91 -7.44
CA LEU A 122 7.38 9.80 -6.04
C LEU A 122 7.92 8.51 -5.40
N ARG A 123 7.84 7.38 -6.10
CA ARG A 123 8.41 6.12 -5.62
C ARG A 123 9.92 6.25 -5.40
N GLU A 124 10.62 6.88 -6.34
CA GLU A 124 12.06 7.09 -6.20
C GLU A 124 12.39 7.95 -4.98
N ASP A 125 11.63 9.01 -4.72
CA ASP A 125 11.85 9.86 -3.56
C ASP A 125 11.41 9.22 -2.23
N ILE A 126 10.48 8.25 -2.27
CA ILE A 126 10.15 7.42 -1.11
C ILE A 126 11.27 6.42 -0.81
N ILE A 127 11.87 5.79 -1.82
CA ILE A 127 12.88 4.75 -1.59
C ILE A 127 14.27 5.32 -1.32
N ASN A 128 14.67 6.36 -2.07
CA ASN A 128 16.03 6.91 -2.08
C ASN A 128 16.10 8.38 -1.60
N GLY A 129 14.97 8.93 -1.17
CA GLY A 129 14.87 10.31 -0.70
C GLY A 129 14.23 10.41 0.68
N LYS A 130 13.28 11.33 0.85
CA LYS A 130 12.73 11.67 2.16
C LYS A 130 11.95 10.55 2.85
N GLY A 131 11.50 9.52 2.13
CA GLY A 131 10.82 8.38 2.73
C GLY A 131 9.31 8.52 2.93
N PHE A 132 8.72 9.67 2.61
CA PHE A 132 7.29 9.91 2.79
C PHE A 132 6.70 10.83 1.71
N ILE A 133 5.37 10.79 1.57
CA ILE A 133 4.57 11.70 0.76
C ILE A 133 3.15 11.77 1.31
N LEU A 134 2.50 12.92 1.19
CA LEU A 134 1.08 13.10 1.44
C LEU A 134 0.33 13.31 0.12
N PHE A 135 -0.57 12.39 -0.21
CA PHE A 135 -1.55 12.59 -1.29
C PHE A 135 -2.76 13.36 -0.77
N LYS A 136 -3.15 14.46 -1.43
CA LYS A 136 -4.33 15.28 -1.09
C LYS A 136 -5.30 15.35 -2.26
N GLY A 137 -6.60 15.40 -1.96
CA GLY A 137 -7.65 15.48 -2.98
C GLY A 137 -8.02 14.12 -3.59
N PHE A 138 -7.72 13.01 -2.91
CA PHE A 138 -8.23 11.71 -3.33
C PHE A 138 -9.76 11.69 -3.17
N PRO A 139 -10.54 11.32 -4.21
CA PRO A 139 -12.00 11.51 -4.28
C PRO A 139 -12.81 10.45 -3.51
N ALA A 140 -12.34 10.06 -2.31
CA ALA A 140 -12.99 9.02 -1.50
C ALA A 140 -14.39 9.41 -0.99
N GLN A 141 -14.72 10.71 -0.97
CA GLN A 141 -16.05 11.20 -0.58
C GLN A 141 -17.07 11.12 -1.73
N GLU A 142 -16.59 11.16 -2.96
CA GLU A 142 -17.42 11.09 -4.18
C GLU A 142 -17.62 9.63 -4.63
N TRP A 143 -16.66 8.77 -4.31
CA TRP A 143 -16.65 7.37 -4.73
C TRP A 143 -17.23 6.45 -3.67
N GLY A 144 -18.03 5.48 -4.11
CA GLY A 144 -18.45 4.37 -3.25
C GLY A 144 -17.25 3.53 -2.78
N PRO A 145 -17.38 2.78 -1.66
CA PRO A 145 -16.27 2.07 -1.04
C PRO A 145 -15.48 1.15 -1.98
N HIS A 146 -16.18 0.44 -2.88
CA HIS A 146 -15.56 -0.45 -3.84
C HIS A 146 -14.66 0.31 -4.84
N LYS A 147 -15.16 1.41 -5.43
CA LYS A 147 -14.37 2.24 -6.34
C LYS A 147 -13.20 2.92 -5.63
N THR A 148 -13.40 3.39 -4.40
CA THR A 148 -12.33 3.91 -3.53
C THR A 148 -11.25 2.87 -3.28
N ALA A 149 -11.61 1.62 -2.98
CA ALA A 149 -10.66 0.53 -2.80
C ALA A 149 -9.89 0.22 -4.10
N VAL A 150 -10.59 0.14 -5.23
CA VAL A 150 -9.99 -0.08 -6.55
C VAL A 150 -9.01 1.03 -6.90
N GLY A 151 -9.40 2.31 -6.79
CA GLY A 151 -8.51 3.43 -7.08
C GLY A 151 -7.30 3.49 -6.15
N TYR A 152 -7.49 3.19 -4.86
CA TYR A 152 -6.41 3.13 -3.87
C TYR A 152 -5.40 2.02 -4.20
N MET A 153 -5.88 0.80 -4.51
CA MET A 153 -5.02 -0.29 -4.89
C MET A 153 -4.41 -0.06 -6.28
N GLY A 154 -5.15 0.50 -7.23
CA GLY A 154 -4.61 0.87 -8.55
C GLY A 154 -3.40 1.80 -8.42
N LEU A 155 -3.51 2.85 -7.61
CA LEU A 155 -2.42 3.75 -7.25
C LEU A 155 -1.23 3.00 -6.63
N GLY A 156 -1.50 2.09 -5.69
CA GLY A 156 -0.48 1.33 -4.98
C GLY A 156 0.39 0.43 -5.88
N THR A 157 -0.15 -0.04 -7.02
CA THR A 157 0.61 -0.85 -7.99
C THR A 157 1.82 -0.14 -8.59
N TYR A 158 1.85 1.21 -8.55
CA TYR A 158 2.96 2.02 -9.03
C TYR A 158 4.04 2.24 -7.97
N LEU A 159 3.70 2.05 -6.69
CA LEU A 159 4.64 2.21 -5.57
C LEU A 159 5.30 0.87 -5.20
N GLY A 160 4.58 -0.23 -5.31
CA GLY A 160 5.11 -1.55 -5.02
C GLY A 160 4.09 -2.67 -5.19
N TYR A 161 4.33 -3.77 -4.48
CA TYR A 161 3.48 -4.96 -4.50
C TYR A 161 2.67 -5.05 -3.23
N PHE A 162 1.42 -5.47 -3.36
CA PHE A 162 0.63 -5.75 -2.19
C PHE A 162 1.04 -7.06 -1.54
N VAL A 163 1.23 -7.03 -0.23
CA VAL A 163 1.48 -8.21 0.59
C VAL A 163 0.37 -8.31 1.62
N SER A 164 -0.06 -9.54 1.92
CA SER A 164 -1.04 -9.73 2.98
C SER A 164 -0.45 -9.35 4.34
N GLN A 165 -1.23 -8.58 5.11
CA GLN A 165 -0.81 -8.11 6.44
C GLN A 165 -1.44 -8.91 7.59
N ASN A 166 -2.21 -9.97 7.29
CA ASN A 166 -2.80 -10.83 8.30
C ASN A 166 -2.84 -12.30 7.84
N GLY A 167 -2.99 -13.22 8.79
CA GLY A 167 -3.14 -14.66 8.48
C GLY A 167 -4.40 -15.02 7.68
N ARG A 168 -5.27 -14.04 7.37
CA ARG A 168 -6.47 -14.20 6.56
C ARG A 168 -6.26 -13.83 5.09
N GLY A 169 -5.04 -13.45 4.69
CA GLY A 169 -4.76 -13.10 3.29
C GLY A 169 -5.29 -11.74 2.87
N HIS A 170 -5.81 -10.90 3.79
CA HIS A 170 -6.35 -9.60 3.39
C HIS A 170 -5.22 -8.68 2.91
N VAL A 171 -5.43 -8.14 1.71
CA VAL A 171 -4.50 -7.25 1.00
C VAL A 171 -4.81 -5.77 1.27
N LEU A 172 -6.08 -5.48 1.60
CA LEU A 172 -6.55 -4.16 2.00
C LEU A 172 -7.28 -4.24 3.35
N GLY A 173 -6.68 -3.65 4.38
CA GLY A 173 -7.33 -3.46 5.68
C GLY A 173 -8.15 -2.17 5.71
N HIS A 174 -9.36 -2.26 6.28
CA HIS A 174 -10.14 -1.09 6.66
C HIS A 174 -9.75 -0.69 8.09
N VAL A 175 -9.38 0.57 8.28
CA VAL A 175 -9.25 1.18 9.61
C VAL A 175 -10.56 1.89 9.88
N LYS A 176 -11.37 1.28 10.73
CA LYS A 176 -12.60 1.88 11.24
C LYS A 176 -12.52 1.80 12.75
N ASP A 177 -13.00 2.85 13.42
CA ASP A 177 -13.31 2.74 14.83
C ASP A 177 -14.46 1.73 14.96
N VAL A 178 -14.17 0.58 15.56
CA VAL A 178 -15.14 -0.49 15.78
C VAL A 178 -15.58 -0.55 17.24
N GLY A 179 -15.19 0.41 18.07
CA GLY A 179 -15.56 0.47 19.49
C GLY A 179 -14.82 -0.51 20.40
N ASP A 180 -13.66 -1.04 19.98
CA ASP A 180 -12.85 -1.96 20.79
C ASP A 180 -12.16 -1.19 21.96
N ASP A 181 -12.10 -1.80 23.15
CA ASP A 181 -11.49 -1.18 24.35
C ASP A 181 -9.95 -1.07 24.20
N PRO A 182 -9.38 0.15 24.20
CA PRO A 182 -7.93 0.36 24.02
C PRO A 182 -7.06 -0.16 25.18
N THR A 183 -7.65 -0.60 26.28
CA THR A 183 -6.90 -1.15 27.42
C THR A 183 -6.56 -2.64 27.28
N GLN A 184 -7.15 -3.34 26.31
CA GLN A 184 -6.93 -4.77 26.02
C GLN A 184 -5.77 -4.95 25.01
N ILE A 185 -4.56 -4.54 25.39
CA ILE A 185 -3.35 -4.49 24.53
C ILE A 185 -2.90 -5.85 23.96
N ASP A 186 -3.37 -6.94 24.53
CA ASP A 186 -3.11 -8.34 24.13
C ASP A 186 -4.12 -8.85 23.10
N ARG A 187 -5.25 -8.16 22.90
CA ARG A 187 -6.34 -8.55 22.00
C ARG A 187 -6.66 -7.53 20.90
N VAL A 188 -6.36 -6.25 21.14
CA VAL A 188 -6.77 -5.13 20.27
C VAL A 188 -5.54 -4.51 19.62
N ARG A 189 -5.48 -4.57 18.28
CA ARG A 189 -4.46 -3.87 17.49
C ARG A 189 -4.88 -2.40 17.31
N ILE A 190 -3.92 -1.47 17.44
CA ILE A 190 -4.13 0.00 17.48
C ILE A 190 -4.91 0.59 16.30
N TYR A 191 -5.04 -0.10 15.15
CA TYR A 191 -5.89 0.35 14.03
C TYR A 191 -7.40 0.28 14.31
N ARG A 192 -7.82 0.00 15.55
CA ARG A 192 -9.22 -0.16 15.96
C ARG A 192 -9.69 0.82 17.04
N THR A 193 -8.85 1.78 17.48
CA THR A 193 -9.19 2.66 18.61
C THR A 193 -8.85 4.14 18.35
N THR A 194 -9.60 5.05 18.99
CA THR A 194 -9.65 6.50 18.71
C THR A 194 -8.80 7.39 19.63
N ARG A 195 -7.72 6.89 20.23
CA ARG A 195 -6.82 7.75 21.03
C ARG A 195 -5.39 7.73 20.53
N ALA A 196 -5.01 8.86 19.90
CA ALA A 196 -3.65 9.38 19.90
C ALA A 196 -3.31 9.94 21.30
#